data_AF-A0A4V5ZY35-F1
#
_entry.id   AF-A0A4V5ZY35-F1
#
_cell.length_a   1.000
_cell.length_b   1.000
_cell.length_c   1.000
_cell.angle_alpha   90.00
_cell.angle_beta   90.00
_cell.angle_gamma   90.00
#
_symmetry.space_group_name_H-M   'P 1'
#
loop_
_entity.id
_entity.type
_entity.pdbx_description
1 polymer ?
#
loop_
_entity_poly.entity_id
_entity_poly.type
_entity_poly.pdbx_seq_one_letter_code
_entity_poly.pdbx_strand_id
1 'polypeptide(L)'
;MELQYTFNFNRIYTPYQQMTVFIPTDEAWGYVPGGLRMAMTDGSHWQALQFVFKRHVIQGKALAWTDFRERTFTMMNDEKVVMRRRGRLFELYWPRGDRVARIIEGRDRRYQRVHPSNR
;
A
#
# COMPACT_ATOMS: atom_id res chain seq x y z
N MET A 1 10.74 22.46 -4.81
CA MET A 1 11.49 21.24 -5.13
C MET A 1 10.53 20.28 -5.79
N GLU A 2 10.65 20.07 -7.09
CA GLU A 2 9.93 19.01 -7.77
C GLU A 2 10.69 17.72 -7.50
N LEU A 3 10.08 16.78 -6.78
CA LEU A 3 10.67 15.48 -6.51
C LEU A 3 10.73 14.72 -7.83
N GLN A 4 11.82 14.87 -8.59
CA GLN A 4 11.97 14.29 -9.93
C GLN A 4 11.92 12.75 -9.96
N TYR A 5 11.90 12.11 -8.79
CA TYR A 5 11.89 10.66 -8.63
C TYR A 5 10.60 10.09 -8.02
N THR A 6 9.62 10.95 -7.71
CA THR A 6 8.33 10.50 -7.19
C THR A 6 7.53 9.82 -8.30
N PHE A 7 6.83 8.76 -7.94
CA PHE A 7 5.86 8.09 -8.80
C PHE A 7 4.83 9.12 -9.27
N ASN A 8 4.99 9.69 -10.46
CA ASN A 8 4.06 10.67 -10.98
C ASN A 8 2.83 9.92 -11.49
N PHE A 9 1.84 9.77 -10.61
CA PHE A 9 0.58 9.10 -10.91
C PHE A 9 -0.07 9.69 -12.18
N ASN A 10 0.04 11.00 -12.40
CA ASN A 10 -0.58 11.66 -13.56
C ASN A 10 0.14 11.39 -14.89
N ARG A 11 1.42 10.99 -14.85
CA ARG A 11 2.18 10.58 -16.05
C ARG A 11 2.02 9.10 -16.38
N ILE A 12 1.71 8.29 -15.38
CA ILE A 12 1.71 6.82 -15.50
C ILE A 12 0.27 6.29 -15.66
N TYR A 13 -0.74 7.06 -15.26
CA TYR A 13 -2.12 6.60 -15.24
C TYR A 13 -3.07 7.49 -16.03
N THR A 14 -3.88 6.85 -16.85
CA THR A 14 -5.09 7.47 -17.42
C THR A 14 -6.27 7.23 -16.48
N PRO A 15 -7.30 8.11 -16.48
CA PRO A 15 -8.50 7.93 -15.64
C PRO A 15 -9.27 6.63 -15.90
N TYR A 16 -8.94 5.89 -16.96
CA TYR A 16 -9.58 4.63 -17.35
C TYR A 16 -8.90 3.39 -16.75
N GLN A 17 -7.77 3.56 -16.05
CA GLN A 17 -6.98 2.44 -15.58
C GLN A 17 -7.44 1.96 -14.20
N GLN A 18 -7.98 0.73 -14.14
CA GLN A 18 -8.42 0.13 -12.89
C GLN A 18 -7.21 -0.30 -12.05
N MET A 19 -7.21 0.06 -10.77
CA MET A 19 -6.19 -0.36 -9.81
C MET A 19 -6.74 -0.39 -8.39
N THR A 20 -6.03 -1.09 -7.51
CA THR A 20 -6.25 -1.04 -6.07
C THR A 20 -4.96 -0.62 -5.40
N VAL A 21 -5.01 0.48 -4.65
CA VAL A 21 -3.86 1.02 -3.93
C VAL A 21 -4.04 0.79 -2.43
N PHE A 22 -3.09 0.12 -1.80
CA PHE A 22 -3.01 -0.05 -0.35
C PHE A 22 -2.13 1.04 0.23
N ILE A 23 -2.73 2.09 0.78
CA ILE A 23 -1.97 3.20 1.34
C ILE A 23 -1.66 2.89 2.82
N PRO A 24 -0.39 2.93 3.25
CA PRO A 24 -0.07 2.77 4.67
C PRO A 24 -0.61 3.97 5.48
N THR A 25 -1.02 3.70 6.72
CA THR A 25 -1.39 4.77 7.66
C THR A 25 -0.14 5.40 8.29
N ASP A 26 -0.28 6.56 8.93
CA ASP A 26 0.80 7.19 9.69
C ASP A 26 1.34 6.29 10.80
N GLU A 27 0.44 5.55 11.47
CA GLU A 27 0.82 4.54 12.46
C GLU A 27 1.67 3.42 11.83
N ALA A 28 1.28 2.92 10.64
CA ALA A 28 2.03 1.91 9.90
C ALA A 28 3.43 2.42 9.53
N TRP A 29 3.54 3.69 9.14
CA TRP A 29 4.83 4.34 8.89
C TRP A 29 5.69 4.44 10.14
N GLY A 30 5.08 4.69 11.31
CA GLY A 30 5.76 4.72 12.61
C GLY A 30 6.45 3.41 13.00
N TYR A 31 5.94 2.26 12.53
CA TYR A 31 6.56 0.94 12.77
C TYR A 31 7.79 0.67 11.89
N VAL A 32 8.07 1.51 10.87
CA VAL A 32 9.27 1.35 10.05
C VAL A 32 10.51 1.75 10.85
N PRO A 33 11.56 0.90 10.90
CA PRO A 33 12.81 1.22 11.61
C PRO A 33 13.37 2.58 11.19
N GLY A 34 13.83 3.37 12.16
CA GLY A 34 14.27 4.77 11.92
C GLY A 34 15.35 4.90 10.85
N GLY A 35 16.37 4.03 10.86
CA GLY A 35 17.42 4.02 9.84
C GLY A 35 16.88 3.75 8.43
N LEU A 36 15.89 2.87 8.30
CA LEU A 36 15.24 2.59 7.02
C LEU A 36 14.40 3.79 6.57
N ARG A 37 13.67 4.45 7.48
CA ARG A 37 12.92 5.68 7.15
C ARG A 37 13.85 6.77 6.62
N MET A 38 14.98 6.99 7.27
CA MET A 38 15.98 7.97 6.81
C MET A 38 16.48 7.64 5.40
N ALA A 39 16.88 6.39 5.15
CA ALA A 39 17.33 5.94 3.83
C ALA A 39 16.24 6.08 2.76
N MET A 40 14.97 5.89 3.11
CA MET A 40 13.84 6.08 2.19
C MET A 40 13.60 7.56 1.84
N THR A 41 13.99 8.50 2.71
CA THR A 41 13.72 9.94 2.54
C THR A 41 14.95 10.76 2.12
N ASP A 42 16.13 10.16 2.02
CA ASP A 42 17.38 10.86 1.70
C ASP A 42 17.53 11.25 0.21
N GLY A 43 16.62 10.80 -0.64
CA GLY A 43 16.64 11.04 -2.09
C GLY A 43 17.68 10.24 -2.88
N SER A 44 18.62 9.57 -2.20
CA SER A 44 19.68 8.76 -2.81
C SER A 44 19.21 7.36 -3.18
N HIS A 45 18.21 6.83 -2.47
CA HIS A 45 17.69 5.47 -2.66
C HIS A 45 16.37 5.41 -3.45
N TRP A 46 16.14 6.35 -4.36
CA TRP A 46 14.85 6.52 -5.03
C TRP A 46 14.40 5.30 -5.85
N GLN A 47 15.31 4.51 -6.42
CA GLN A 47 14.97 3.28 -7.15
C GLN A 47 14.38 2.22 -6.21
N ALA A 48 14.99 2.02 -5.04
CA ALA A 48 14.48 1.12 -4.01
C ALA A 48 13.12 1.61 -3.50
N LEU A 49 12.98 2.93 -3.31
CA LEU A 49 11.72 3.54 -2.90
C LEU A 49 10.60 3.33 -3.94
N GLN A 50 10.90 3.48 -5.23
CA GLN A 50 9.93 3.18 -6.30
C GLN A 50 9.51 1.71 -6.29
N PHE A 51 10.46 0.79 -6.06
CA PHE A 51 10.15 -0.64 -5.95
C PHE A 51 9.24 -0.93 -4.75
N VAL A 52 9.48 -0.29 -3.61
CA VAL A 52 8.60 -0.39 -2.42
C VAL A 52 7.22 0.20 -2.71
N PHE A 53 7.10 1.35 -3.37
CA PHE A 53 5.79 1.92 -3.70
C PHE A 53 4.99 1.03 -4.65
N LYS A 54 5.64 0.42 -5.65
CA LYS A 54 4.98 -0.52 -6.57
C LYS A 54 4.40 -1.76 -5.86
N ARG A 55 4.93 -2.16 -4.70
CA ARG A 55 4.34 -3.24 -3.86
C ARG A 55 3.00 -2.87 -3.22
N HIS A 56 2.57 -1.63 -3.30
CA HIS A 56 1.30 -1.18 -2.73
C HIS A 56 0.17 -1.10 -3.77
N VAL A 57 0.44 -1.44 -5.03
CA VAL A 57 -0.49 -1.25 -6.14
C VAL A 57 -0.78 -2.58 -6.83
N ILE A 58 -2.04 -2.99 -6.86
CA ILE A 58 -2.53 -4.03 -7.78
C ILE A 58 -2.97 -3.33 -9.06
N GLN A 59 -2.30 -3.62 -10.16
CA GLN A 59 -2.61 -3.05 -11.47
C GLN A 59 -3.69 -3.84 -12.21
N GLY A 60 -4.53 -3.14 -12.99
CA GLY A 60 -5.52 -3.75 -13.88
C GLY A 60 -6.76 -4.28 -13.18
N LYS A 61 -6.92 -4.03 -11.88
CA LYS A 61 -8.06 -4.48 -11.11
C LYS A 61 -8.45 -3.53 -9.98
N ALA A 62 -9.67 -3.01 -10.05
CA ALA A 62 -10.32 -2.32 -8.94
C ALA A 62 -11.06 -3.36 -8.10
N LEU A 63 -10.54 -3.67 -6.92
CA LEU A 63 -11.13 -4.67 -6.03
C LEU A 63 -12.33 -4.07 -5.28
N ALA A 64 -13.46 -4.77 -5.33
CA ALA A 64 -14.62 -4.50 -4.49
C ALA A 64 -14.66 -5.44 -3.29
N TRP A 65 -15.45 -5.13 -2.26
CA TRP A 65 -15.57 -5.96 -1.03
C TRP A 65 -15.77 -7.47 -1.31
N THR A 66 -16.48 -7.79 -2.39
CA THR A 66 -16.75 -9.16 -2.83
C THR A 66 -15.52 -9.90 -3.37
N ASP A 67 -14.52 -9.19 -3.89
CA ASP A 67 -13.25 -9.74 -4.37
C ASP A 67 -12.33 -10.19 -3.24
N PHE A 68 -12.55 -9.70 -2.01
CA PHE A 68 -11.69 -9.97 -0.86
C PHE A 68 -12.00 -11.36 -0.25
N ARG A 69 -11.60 -12.39 -0.99
CA ARG A 69 -11.53 -13.80 -0.59
C ARG A 69 -10.07 -14.25 -0.62
N GLU A 70 -9.79 -15.50 -0.25
CA GLU A 70 -8.44 -16.04 -0.43
C GLU A 70 -8.05 -16.03 -1.91
N ARG A 71 -7.13 -15.14 -2.28
CA ARG A 71 -6.73 -14.92 -3.67
C ARG A 71 -5.32 -14.38 -3.74
N THR A 72 -4.60 -14.78 -4.79
CA THR A 72 -3.29 -14.24 -5.11
C THR A 72 -3.44 -13.13 -6.15
N PHE A 73 -2.76 -12.01 -5.92
CA PHE A 73 -2.69 -10.89 -6.85
C PHE A 73 -1.23 -10.62 -7.23
N THR A 74 -1.03 -10.08 -8.43
CA THR A 74 0.26 -9.54 -8.86
C THR A 74 0.27 -8.04 -8.60
N MET A 75 1.29 -7.58 -7.89
CA MET A 75 1.54 -6.16 -7.63
C MET A 75 2.27 -5.52 -8.82
N MET A 76 2.36 -4.19 -8.84
CA MET A 76 2.98 -3.44 -9.94
C MET A 76 4.50 -3.65 -10.05
N ASN A 77 5.13 -4.27 -9.06
CA ASN A 77 6.54 -4.68 -9.13
C ASN A 77 6.70 -6.16 -9.55
N ASP A 78 5.67 -6.76 -10.13
CA ASP A 78 5.60 -8.16 -10.58
C ASP A 78 5.63 -9.22 -9.47
N GLU A 79 5.67 -8.81 -8.19
CA GLU A 79 5.58 -9.74 -7.08
C GLU A 79 4.15 -10.12 -6.75
N LYS A 80 4.01 -11.32 -6.19
CA LYS A 80 2.71 -11.83 -5.76
C LYS A 80 2.43 -11.48 -4.31
N VAL A 81 1.17 -11.16 -4.02
CA VAL A 81 0.63 -11.06 -2.66
C VAL A 81 -0.55 -12.00 -2.53
N VAL A 82 -0.66 -12.67 -1.38
CA VAL A 82 -1.84 -13.47 -1.03
C VAL A 82 -2.69 -12.65 -0.08
N MET A 83 -3.94 -12.45 -0.44
CA MET A 83 -4.94 -11.82 0.40
C MET A 83 -5.77 -12.89 1.08
N ARG A 84 -6.03 -12.73 2.38
CA ARG A 84 -6.89 -13.63 3.16
C ARG A 84 -7.87 -12.85 3.99
N ARG A 85 -9.08 -13.39 4.11
CA ARG A 85 -10.12 -12.86 5.00
C ARG A 85 -10.06 -13.56 6.36
N ARG A 86 -9.94 -12.80 7.45
CA ARG A 86 -9.99 -13.27 8.83
C ARG A 86 -11.14 -12.57 9.57
N GLY A 87 -12.32 -13.19 9.52
CA GLY A 87 -13.54 -12.59 10.06
C GLY A 87 -13.93 -11.31 9.32
N ARG A 88 -13.80 -10.16 10.01
CA ARG A 88 -14.08 -8.82 9.47
C ARG A 88 -12.83 -8.10 8.93
N LEU A 89 -11.65 -8.67 9.15
CA LEU A 89 -10.38 -8.09 8.73
C LEU A 89 -9.86 -8.80 7.48
N PHE A 90 -9.06 -8.08 6.70
CA PHE A 90 -8.24 -8.69 5.66
C PHE A 90 -6.78 -8.56 5.99
N GLU A 91 -6.04 -9.61 5.66
CA GLU A 91 -4.62 -9.71 5.89
C GLU A 91 -3.93 -10.04 4.56
N LEU A 92 -2.80 -9.37 4.31
CA LEU A 92 -1.93 -9.63 3.18
C LEU A 92 -0.75 -10.48 3.66
N TYR A 93 -0.31 -11.39 2.81
CA TYR A 93 0.81 -12.30 3.05
C TYR A 93 1.72 -12.37 1.83
N TRP A 94 3.01 -12.57 2.05
CA TRP A 94 3.86 -13.08 0.97
C TRP A 94 3.48 -14.54 0.67
N PRO A 95 3.55 -15.00 -0.60
CA PRO A 95 3.11 -16.35 -0.98
C PRO A 95 3.77 -17.50 -0.21
N ARG A 96 4.97 -17.27 0.32
CA ARG A 96 5.75 -18.24 1.11
C ARG A 96 6.21 -17.67 2.45
N GLY A 97 5.59 -16.61 2.93
CA GLY A 97 6.12 -15.86 4.06
C GLY A 97 5.04 -15.38 5.02
N ASP A 98 5.48 -14.49 5.89
CA ASP A 98 4.67 -13.95 6.97
C ASP A 98 3.60 -12.98 6.48
N ARG A 99 2.73 -12.61 7.42
CA ARG A 99 1.75 -11.54 7.23
C ARG A 99 2.50 -10.21 7.04
N VAL A 100 2.11 -9.47 6.01
CA VAL A 100 2.78 -8.22 5.61
C VAL A 100 1.96 -6.99 5.93
N ALA A 101 0.63 -7.12 5.97
CA ALA A 101 -0.25 -6.04 6.33
C ALA A 101 -1.60 -6.55 6.84
N ARG A 102 -2.26 -5.70 7.63
CA ARG A 102 -3.68 -5.78 7.92
C ARG A 102 -4.37 -4.62 7.22
N ILE A 103 -5.38 -4.91 6.43
CA ILE A 103 -6.17 -3.89 5.74
C ILE A 103 -7.27 -3.41 6.68
N ILE A 104 -7.32 -2.09 6.84
CA ILE A 104 -8.39 -1.39 7.54
C ILE A 104 -9.25 -0.73 6.46
N GLU A 105 -10.56 -0.85 6.57
CA GLU A 105 -11.46 -0.14 5.66
C GLU A 105 -11.43 1.35 5.99
N GLY A 106 -11.06 2.19 5.02
CA GLY A 106 -10.94 3.64 5.21
C GLY A 106 -12.24 4.36 5.62
N ARG A 107 -13.40 3.69 5.58
CA ARG A 107 -14.69 4.20 6.04
C ARG A 107 -15.06 3.80 7.48
N ASP A 108 -14.21 3.06 8.18
CA ASP A 108 -14.46 2.75 9.59
C ASP A 108 -14.36 4.02 10.45
N ARG A 109 -15.52 4.53 10.88
CA ARG A 109 -15.67 5.73 11.73
C ARG A 109 -14.89 5.64 13.04
N ARG A 110 -14.47 4.45 13.48
CA ARG A 110 -13.63 4.29 14.68
C ARG A 110 -12.21 4.81 14.44
N TYR A 111 -11.62 4.58 13.26
CA TYR A 111 -10.28 5.08 12.92
C TYR A 111 -10.26 6.59 12.71
N GLN A 112 -11.34 7.15 12.17
CA GLN A 112 -11.48 8.59 11.95
C GLN A 112 -11.62 9.42 13.24
N ARG A 113 -11.88 8.76 14.38
CA ARG A 113 -11.93 9.38 15.72
C ARG A 113 -10.58 9.37 16.45
N VAL A 114 -9.62 8.54 16.05
CA VAL A 114 -8.34 8.39 16.76
C VAL A 114 -7.30 9.41 16.30
N HIS A 115 -7.43 9.92 15.08
CA HIS A 115 -6.65 11.06 14.59
C HIS A 115 -7.48 12.34 14.74
N PRO A 116 -7.32 13.11 15.83
CA PRO A 116 -7.88 14.45 15.86
C PRO A 116 -7.23 15.25 14.72
N SER A 117 -8.05 15.96 13.96
CA SER A 117 -7.59 16.98 13.02
C SER A 117 -6.64 17.91 13.76
N ASN A 118 -5.35 17.92 13.38
CA ASN A 118 -4.46 19.01 13.76
C ASN A 118 -5.04 20.28 13.11
N ARG A 119 -5.52 21.19 13.97
CA ARG A 119 -5.73 22.60 13.62
C ARG A 119 -4.39 23.27 13.40
#